data_AF-A0A7Y0S232-F1
#
_entry.id   AF-A0A7Y0S232-F1
#
_cell.length_a   1.000
_cell.length_b   1.000
_cell.length_c   1.000
_cell.angle_alpha   90.00
_cell.angle_beta   90.00
_cell.angle_gamma   90.00
#
_symmetry.space_group_name_H-M   'P 1'
#
loop_
_entity.id
_entity.type
_entity.pdbx_description
1 polymer ?
#
loop_
_entity_poly.entity_id
_entity_poly.type
_entity_poly.pdbx_seq_one_letter_code
_entity_poly.pdbx_strand_id
1 'polypeptide(L)'
;HFPWHPLERQVHITGVAEKLTAVENMKYFTYRPKESQLAAIASKQSSRISARGVLAGKFLELKQKFAKGEIPVPTFWGGFRVKPK
;
A
#
# COMPACT_ATOMS: atom_id res chain seq x y z
N HIS A 1 17.42 2.00 2.98
CA HIS A 1 18.57 1.15 3.34
C HIS A 1 18.30 -0.25 2.82
N PHE A 2 19.24 -0.85 2.11
CA PHE A 2 19.14 -2.18 1.52
C PHE A 2 20.29 -3.04 2.07
N PRO A 3 20.03 -3.87 3.09
CA PRO A 3 21.04 -4.74 3.68
C PRO A 3 21.01 -6.12 3.01
N TRP A 4 21.78 -6.29 1.95
CA TRP A 4 21.94 -7.58 1.28
C TRP A 4 22.93 -8.45 2.07
N HIS A 5 22.49 -8.91 3.24
CA HIS A 5 23.31 -9.69 4.17
C HIS A 5 23.98 -10.91 3.52
N PRO A 6 23.32 -11.74 2.69
CA PRO A 6 23.96 -12.89 2.06
C PRO A 6 25.09 -12.53 1.08
N LEU A 7 25.12 -11.27 0.61
CA LEU A 7 26.15 -10.74 -0.27
C LEU A 7 27.17 -9.88 0.47
N GLU A 8 27.01 -9.71 1.79
CA GLU A 8 27.77 -8.78 2.63
C GLU A 8 27.82 -7.35 2.05
N ARG A 9 26.71 -6.94 1.40
CA ARG A 9 26.60 -5.64 0.73
C ARG A 9 25.51 -4.79 1.35
N GLN A 10 25.74 -3.49 1.29
CA GLN A 10 24.82 -2.50 1.84
C GLN A 10 24.71 -1.29 0.91
N VAL A 11 23.47 -0.85 0.67
CA VAL A 11 23.20 0.38 -0.07
C VAL A 11 22.32 1.31 0.78
N HIS A 12 22.80 2.54 0.98
CA HIS A 12 22.05 3.63 1.60
C HIS A 12 21.68 4.64 0.51
N ILE A 13 20.41 5.04 0.48
CA ILE A 13 19.95 6.15 -0.35
C ILE A 13 19.29 7.16 0.58
N THR A 14 19.86 8.36 0.62
CA THR A 14 19.35 9.52 1.36
C THR A 14 19.01 10.62 0.38
N GLY A 15 18.02 11.44 0.72
CA GLY A 15 17.53 12.43 -0.22
C GLY A 15 16.23 13.06 0.21
N VAL A 16 15.57 13.75 -0.72
CA VAL A 16 14.27 14.38 -0.48
C VAL A 16 13.16 13.47 -0.99
N ALA A 17 12.18 13.18 -0.13
CA ALA A 17 11.00 12.42 -0.52
C ALA A 17 9.96 13.32 -1.19
N GLU A 18 9.42 12.87 -2.33
CA GLU A 18 8.37 13.54 -3.08
C GLU A 18 7.20 12.58 -3.31
N LYS A 19 5.97 13.10 -3.27
CA LYS A 19 4.79 12.31 -3.61
C LYS A 19 4.79 11.96 -5.10
N LEU A 20 4.36 10.73 -5.41
CA LEU A 20 4.07 10.34 -6.79
C LEU A 20 2.79 10.99 -7.29
N THR A 21 2.68 11.11 -8.61
CA THR A 21 1.46 11.61 -9.26
C THR A 21 0.28 10.64 -9.09
N ALA A 22 -0.93 11.15 -9.24
CA ALA A 22 -2.14 10.32 -9.19
C ALA A 22 -2.13 9.20 -10.26
N VAL A 23 -1.58 9.50 -11.44
CA VAL A 23 -1.49 8.54 -12.56
C VAL A 23 -0.52 7.40 -12.23
N GLU A 24 0.66 7.71 -11.66
CA GLU A 24 1.62 6.69 -11.21
C GLU A 24 1.02 5.81 -10.11
N ASN A 25 0.34 6.41 -9.14
CA ASN A 25 -0.32 5.70 -8.05
C ASN A 25 -1.42 4.77 -8.58
N MET A 26 -2.28 5.26 -9.49
CA MET A 26 -3.32 4.46 -10.11
C MET A 26 -2.73 3.27 -10.87
N LYS A 27 -1.72 3.51 -11.71
CA LYS A 27 -1.06 2.46 -12.50
C LYS A 27 -0.51 1.36 -11.60
N TYR A 28 0.17 1.72 -10.51
CA TYR A 28 0.70 0.73 -9.57
C TYR A 28 -0.40 0.04 -8.76
N PHE A 29 -1.43 0.77 -8.31
CA PHE A 29 -2.52 0.21 -7.52
C PHE A 29 -3.26 -0.89 -8.30
N THR A 30 -3.62 -0.62 -9.56
CA THR A 30 -4.36 -1.55 -10.41
C THR A 30 -3.57 -2.83 -10.71
N TYR A 31 -2.24 -2.76 -10.73
CA TYR A 31 -1.38 -3.93 -10.94
C TYR A 31 -1.30 -4.87 -9.73
N ARG A 32 -1.60 -4.37 -8.51
CA ARG A 32 -1.52 -5.19 -7.29
C ARG A 32 -2.57 -6.31 -7.32
N PRO A 33 -2.32 -7.47 -6.66
CA PRO A 33 -3.36 -8.48 -6.47
C PRO A 33 -4.61 -7.89 -5.82
N LYS A 34 -5.80 -8.36 -6.21
CA LYS A 34 -7.09 -7.84 -5.70
C LYS A 34 -7.15 -7.82 -4.16
N GLU A 35 -6.66 -8.86 -3.51
CA GLU A 35 -6.66 -8.92 -2.03
C GLU A 35 -5.78 -7.84 -1.40
N SER A 36 -4.65 -7.50 -2.02
CA SER A 36 -3.79 -6.38 -1.59
C SER A 36 -4.47 -5.02 -1.77
N GLN A 37 -5.25 -4.85 -2.84
CA GLN A 37 -6.05 -3.65 -3.07
C GLN A 37 -7.14 -3.52 -1.98
N LEU A 38 -7.86 -4.60 -1.69
CA LEU A 38 -8.88 -4.64 -0.63
C LEU A 38 -8.31 -4.37 0.76
N ALA A 39 -7.16 -4.97 1.08
CA ALA A 39 -6.49 -4.77 2.37
C ALA A 39 -6.08 -3.30 2.58
N ALA A 40 -5.65 -2.61 1.52
CA ALA A 40 -5.32 -1.19 1.58
C ALA A 40 -6.54 -0.31 1.90
N ILE A 41 -7.76 -0.72 1.50
CA ILE A 41 -9.00 -0.03 1.84
C ILE A 41 -9.48 -0.41 3.25
N ALA A 42 -9.41 -1.70 3.59
CA ALA A 42 -9.89 -2.23 4.86
C ALA A 42 -9.11 -1.62 6.05
N SER A 43 -7.81 -1.40 5.87
CA SER A 43 -6.91 -0.91 6.92
C SER A 43 -6.73 0.60 6.85
N LYS A 44 -7.32 1.32 7.81
CA LYS A 44 -6.89 2.70 8.14
C LYS A 44 -5.56 2.63 8.87
N GLN A 45 -4.46 2.62 8.11
CA GLN A 45 -3.11 2.40 8.61
C GLN A 45 -2.82 3.28 9.84
N SER A 46 -2.21 2.67 10.87
CA SER A 46 -1.83 3.33 12.13
C SER A 46 -2.98 3.81 13.02
N SER A 47 -4.24 3.58 12.65
CA SER A 47 -5.39 3.90 13.50
C SER A 47 -5.62 2.82 14.56
N ARG A 48 -6.08 3.22 15.76
CA ARG A 48 -6.47 2.27 16.81
C ARG A 48 -7.67 1.43 16.36
N ILE A 49 -7.64 0.15 16.70
CA ILE A 49 -8.76 -0.79 16.53
C ILE A 49 -9.01 -1.53 17.84
N SER A 50 -10.26 -1.94 18.09
CA SER A 50 -10.63 -2.62 19.33
C SER A 50 -10.25 -4.10 19.34
N ALA A 51 -10.24 -4.75 18.18
CA ALA A 51 -9.89 -6.17 18.04
C ALA A 51 -9.51 -6.53 16.61
N ARG A 52 -8.79 -7.64 16.45
CA ARG A 52 -8.47 -8.23 15.13
C ARG A 52 -9.72 -8.51 14.28
N GLY A 53 -10.81 -8.95 14.91
CA GLY A 53 -12.07 -9.26 14.23
C GLY A 53 -12.66 -8.10 13.44
N VAL A 54 -12.44 -6.86 13.89
CA VAL A 54 -12.89 -5.65 13.19
C VAL A 54 -12.24 -5.53 11.80
N LEU A 55 -10.92 -5.74 11.74
CA LEU A 55 -10.18 -5.67 10.48
C LEU A 55 -10.54 -6.83 9.54
N ALA A 56 -10.64 -8.05 10.09
CA ALA A 56 -11.02 -9.24 9.32
C ALA A 56 -12.44 -9.13 8.75
N GLY A 57 -13.42 -8.69 9.56
CA GLY A 57 -14.79 -8.46 9.13
C GLY A 57 -14.86 -7.40 8.03
N LYS A 58 -14.13 -6.28 8.18
CA LYS A 58 -14.12 -5.22 7.16
C LYS A 58 -13.52 -5.72 5.84
N PHE A 59 -12.47 -6.54 5.89
CA PHE A 59 -11.90 -7.14 4.70
C PHE A 59 -12.90 -8.04 3.97
N LEU A 60 -13.62 -8.91 4.70
CA LEU A 60 -14.65 -9.78 4.11
C LEU A 60 -15.82 -9.01 3.50
N GLU A 61 -16.30 -7.97 4.19
CA GLU A 61 -17.33 -7.06 3.68
C GLU A 61 -16.91 -6.46 2.33
N LEU A 62 -15.68 -5.94 2.25
CA LEU A 62 -15.15 -5.35 1.01
C LEU A 62 -14.92 -6.41 -0.07
N LYS A 63 -14.47 -7.61 0.29
CA LYS A 63 -14.30 -8.72 -0.66
C LYS A 63 -15.62 -9.13 -1.31
N GLN A 64 -16.72 -9.15 -0.54
CA GLN A 64 -18.05 -9.38 -1.07
C GLN A 64 -18.53 -8.21 -1.93
N LYS A 65 -18.38 -6.98 -1.43
CA LYS A 65 -18.79 -5.75 -2.14
C LYS A 65 -18.13 -5.62 -3.52
N PHE A 66 -16.85 -5.94 -3.61
CA PHE A 66 -16.07 -5.81 -4.85
C PHE A 66 -15.84 -7.15 -5.57
N ALA A 67 -16.68 -8.17 -5.32
CA ALA A 67 -16.50 -9.49 -5.91
C ALA A 67 -16.51 -9.48 -7.45
N LYS A 68 -17.33 -8.62 -8.07
CA LYS A 68 -17.48 -8.50 -9.53
C LYS A 68 -17.10 -7.11 -10.07
N GLY A 69 -16.40 -6.30 -9.28
CA GLY A 69 -16.09 -4.91 -9.63
C GLY A 69 -14.60 -4.58 -9.58
N GLU A 70 -14.28 -3.41 -10.11
CA GLU A 70 -12.98 -2.77 -9.90
C GLU A 70 -12.93 -2.11 -8.53
N ILE A 71 -11.74 -2.11 -7.93
CA ILE A 71 -11.52 -1.52 -6.62
C ILE A 71 -10.95 -0.12 -6.85
N PRO A 72 -11.62 0.95 -6.39
CA PRO A 72 -11.14 2.30 -6.60
C PRO A 72 -9.86 2.55 -5.81
N VAL A 73 -8.98 3.39 -6.38
CA VAL A 73 -7.75 3.82 -5.70
C VAL A 73 -8.12 4.74 -4.53
N PRO A 74 -7.72 4.43 -3.28
CA PRO A 74 -8.07 5.26 -2.13
C PRO A 74 -7.30 6.57 -2.15
N THR A 75 -7.95 7.69 -1.82
CA THR A 75 -7.33 9.03 -1.80
C THR A 75 -6.19 9.17 -0.79
N PHE A 76 -6.22 8.36 0.27
CA PHE A 76 -5.17 8.31 1.30
C PHE A 76 -4.01 7.37 0.94
N TRP A 77 -4.11 6.65 -0.17
CA TRP A 77 -3.11 5.69 -0.61
C TRP A 77 -2.28 6.26 -1.77
N GLY A 78 -0.97 6.06 -1.73
CA GLY A 78 -0.07 6.49 -2.79
C GLY A 78 1.38 6.17 -2.46
N GLY A 79 2.26 6.47 -3.42
CA GLY A 79 3.69 6.27 -3.30
C GLY A 79 4.47 7.55 -3.08
N PHE A 80 5.71 7.37 -2.67
CA PHE A 80 6.73 8.40 -2.59
C PHE A 80 7.97 7.95 -3.36
N ARG A 81 8.72 8.91 -3.90
CA ARG A 81 10.05 8.71 -4.49
C ARG A 81 11.06 9.54 -3.72
N VAL A 82 12.18 8.94 -3.35
CA VAL A 82 13.32 9.66 -2.78
C VAL A 82 14.24 10.10 -3.92
N LYS A 83 14.44 11.41 -4.07
CA LYS A 83 15.48 11.99 -4.96
C LYS A 83 16.83 11.94 -4.25
N PRO A 84 17.78 11.10 -4.69
CA PRO A 84 19.07 10.94 -4.02
C PRO A 84 19.84 12.27 -3.98
N LYS A 85 20.60 12.47 -2.90
CA LYS A 85 21.57 13.54 -2.74
C LYS A 85 22.96 12.96 -2.48
#